data_AF-C6A0R6-F1
#
_entry.id   AF-C6A0R6-F1
#
_cell.length_a   1.000
_cell.length_b   1.000
_cell.length_c   1.000
_cell.angle_alpha   90.00
_cell.angle_beta   90.00
_cell.angle_gamma   90.00
#
_symmetry.space_group_name_H-M   'P 1'
#
loop_
_entity.id
_entity.type
_entity.pdbx_description
1 polymer ?
#
loop_
_entity_poly.entity_id
_entity_poly.type
_entity_poly.pdbx_seq_one_letter_code
_entity_poly.pdbx_strand_id
1 'polypeptide(L)'
;MKLRIIKGIILKDLKELRREKMALFWIFIFPLMWITLFGTIWGGESPPITVDIGVFYTNESAPFTAYDIVEIMRNVTLEETNLFNVLDFKDENSALEVLKSGKIDAVVVRLKFIYTLIRVIPKTIK
;
A
#
# COMPACT_ATOMS: atom_id res chain seq x y z
N MET A 1 12.37 -50.71 24.79
CA MET A 1 11.10 -51.22 24.20
C MET A 1 10.22 -50.12 23.58
N LYS A 2 9.93 -49.02 24.28
CA LYS A 2 8.96 -47.99 23.81
C LYS A 2 9.28 -47.33 22.46
N LEU A 3 10.55 -47.02 22.18
CA LEU A 3 10.99 -46.41 20.91
C LEU A 3 10.70 -47.26 19.66
N ARG A 4 10.78 -48.60 19.76
CA ARG A 4 10.47 -49.49 18.64
C ARG A 4 8.98 -49.48 18.31
N ILE A 5 8.14 -49.37 19.33
CA ILE A 5 6.67 -49.28 19.20
C ILE A 5 6.30 -47.95 18.54
N ILE A 6 6.85 -46.83 19.04
CA ILE A 6 6.64 -45.50 18.47
C ILE A 6 7.05 -45.47 16.99
N LYS A 7 8.24 -46.02 16.67
CA LYS A 7 8.70 -46.12 15.28
C LYS A 7 7.75 -46.94 14.41
N GLY A 8 7.21 -48.05 14.93
CA GLY A 8 6.24 -48.89 14.23
C GLY A 8 4.94 -48.15 13.89
N ILE A 9 4.43 -47.35 14.84
CA ILE A 9 3.24 -46.53 14.66
C ILE A 9 3.48 -45.47 13.59
N ILE A 10 4.58 -44.70 13.69
CA ILE A 10 4.94 -43.67 12.71
C ILE A 10 5.05 -44.25 11.31
N LEU A 11 5.70 -45.42 11.15
CA LEU A 11 5.83 -46.08 9.85
C LEU A 11 4.48 -46.55 9.29
N LYS A 12 3.57 -47.03 10.14
CA LYS A 12 2.21 -47.40 9.74
C LYS A 12 1.48 -46.15 9.24
N ASP A 13 1.48 -45.08 10.03
CA ASP A 13 0.75 -43.85 9.75
C ASP A 13 1.26 -43.17 8.48
N LEU A 14 2.58 -43.11 8.25
CA LEU A 14 3.16 -42.61 6.99
C LEU A 14 2.72 -43.41 5.76
N LYS A 15 2.61 -44.73 5.90
CA LYS A 15 2.21 -45.62 4.80
C LYS A 15 0.73 -45.50 4.48
N GLU A 16 -0.07 -45.27 5.51
CA GLU A 16 -1.52 -44.99 5.44
C GLU A 16 -1.76 -43.61 4.81
N LEU A 17 -1.07 -42.57 5.30
CA LEU A 17 -1.10 -41.21 4.73
C LEU A 17 -0.76 -41.21 3.25
N ARG A 18 0.29 -41.94 2.85
CA ARG A 18 0.69 -42.06 1.44
C ARG A 18 -0.40 -42.69 0.56
N ARG A 19 -1.19 -43.62 1.13
CA ARG A 19 -2.26 -44.32 0.39
C ARG A 19 -3.52 -43.47 0.29
N GLU A 20 -3.75 -42.61 1.27
CA GLU A 20 -4.87 -41.67 1.30
C GLU A 20 -4.56 -40.38 0.54
N LYS A 21 -4.89 -40.38 -0.76
CA LYS A 21 -4.72 -39.22 -1.64
C LYS A 21 -5.40 -37.95 -1.09
N MET A 22 -6.52 -38.12 -0.39
CA MET A 22 -7.24 -36.99 0.22
C MET A 22 -6.47 -36.36 1.39
N ALA A 23 -5.86 -37.18 2.26
CA ALA A 23 -5.02 -36.68 3.35
C ALA A 23 -3.78 -35.95 2.82
N LEU A 24 -3.12 -36.49 1.79
CA LEU A 24 -1.98 -35.84 1.13
C LEU A 24 -2.35 -34.48 0.53
N PHE A 25 -3.53 -34.38 -0.10
CA PHE A 25 -4.01 -33.11 -0.64
C PHE A 25 -4.13 -32.05 0.47
N TRP A 26 -4.79 -32.38 1.58
CA TRP A 26 -4.99 -31.42 2.66
C TRP A 26 -3.70 -31.05 3.41
N ILE A 27 -2.75 -31.96 3.53
CA ILE A 27 -1.49 -31.71 4.26
C ILE A 27 -0.49 -30.93 3.42
N PHE A 28 -0.38 -31.21 2.13
CA PHE A 28 0.67 -30.63 1.27
C PHE A 28 0.11 -29.66 0.25
N ILE A 29 -0.83 -30.10 -0.58
CA ILE A 29 -1.31 -29.32 -1.72
C ILE A 29 -2.05 -28.07 -1.24
N PHE A 30 -2.97 -28.23 -0.30
CA PHE A 30 -3.82 -27.12 0.16
C PHE A 30 -3.02 -25.98 0.82
N PRO A 31 -2.09 -26.24 1.76
CA PRO A 31 -1.25 -25.18 2.32
C PRO A 31 -0.34 -24.55 1.26
N LEU A 32 0.19 -25.34 0.32
CA LEU A 32 1.04 -24.82 -0.75
C LEU A 32 0.27 -23.88 -1.69
N MET A 33 -1.00 -24.18 -1.98
CA MET A 33 -1.88 -23.27 -2.74
C MET A 33 -2.05 -21.93 -2.01
N TRP A 34 -2.23 -21.94 -0.68
CA TRP A 34 -2.32 -20.70 0.07
C TRP A 34 -1.00 -19.92 0.08
N ILE A 35 0.12 -20.59 0.32
CA ILE A 35 1.45 -19.93 0.32
C ILE A 35 1.71 -19.27 -1.04
N THR A 36 1.37 -19.95 -2.13
CA THR A 36 1.56 -19.40 -3.48
C THR A 36 0.58 -18.27 -3.77
N LEU A 37 -0.69 -18.40 -3.42
CA LEU A 37 -1.67 -17.33 -3.60
C LEU A 37 -1.31 -16.08 -2.77
N PHE A 38 -0.94 -16.28 -1.50
CA PHE A 38 -0.54 -15.17 -0.64
C PHE A 38 0.79 -14.55 -1.10
N GLY A 39 1.77 -15.39 -1.45
CA GLY A 39 3.06 -14.92 -1.95
C GLY A 39 2.98 -14.17 -3.27
N THR A 40 2.05 -14.54 -4.16
CA THR A 40 1.86 -13.85 -5.45
C THR A 40 1.10 -12.53 -5.30
N ILE A 41 0.08 -12.47 -4.44
CA ILE A 41 -0.70 -11.25 -4.25
C ILE A 41 0.04 -10.23 -3.37
N TRP A 42 0.74 -10.69 -2.32
CA TRP A 42 1.35 -9.81 -1.31
C TRP A 42 2.88 -9.89 -1.22
N GLY A 43 3.55 -10.79 -1.96
CA GLY A 43 5.00 -10.96 -1.89
C GLY A 43 5.80 -10.09 -2.87
N GLY A 44 5.12 -9.31 -3.72
CA GLY A 44 5.77 -8.32 -4.57
C GLY A 44 6.04 -7.01 -3.81
N GLU A 45 7.19 -6.40 -4.06
CA GLU A 45 7.41 -4.99 -3.71
C GLU A 45 6.47 -4.15 -4.59
N SER A 46 5.59 -3.36 -3.96
CA SER A 46 4.77 -2.41 -4.70
C SER A 46 5.69 -1.26 -5.11
N PRO A 47 5.89 -1.01 -6.42
CA PRO A 47 6.75 0.10 -6.83
C PRO A 47 6.22 1.41 -6.26
N PRO A 48 7.09 2.41 -6.01
CA PRO A 48 6.67 3.70 -5.51
C PRO A 48 5.60 4.29 -6.43
N ILE A 49 4.40 4.50 -5.87
CA ILE A 49 3.28 5.11 -6.60
C ILE A 49 3.41 6.62 -6.48
N THR A 50 3.52 7.33 -7.60
CA THR A 50 3.46 8.79 -7.63
C THR A 50 2.03 9.23 -7.39
N VAL A 51 1.80 10.08 -6.39
CA VAL A 51 0.49 10.64 -6.07
C VAL A 51 0.37 12.04 -6.66
N ASP A 52 -0.70 12.28 -7.43
CA ASP A 52 -1.00 13.61 -7.97
C ASP A 52 -1.71 14.46 -6.90
N ILE A 53 -1.03 15.51 -6.42
CA ILE A 53 -1.52 16.38 -5.35
C ILE A 53 -1.72 17.79 -5.86
N GLY A 54 -2.93 18.30 -5.73
CA GLY A 54 -3.21 19.73 -5.89
C GLY A 54 -2.93 20.48 -4.60
N VAL A 55 -2.18 21.58 -4.65
CA VAL A 55 -1.92 22.40 -3.47
C VAL A 55 -2.44 23.81 -3.69
N PHE A 56 -3.17 24.31 -2.68
CA PHE A 56 -3.56 25.70 -2.57
C PHE A 56 -3.05 26.25 -1.23
N TYR A 57 -2.12 27.20 -1.30
CA TYR A 57 -1.50 27.81 -0.12
C TYR A 57 -1.50 29.33 -0.19
N THR A 58 -1.43 29.95 0.99
CA THR A 58 -1.23 31.39 1.14
C THR A 58 0.06 31.57 1.92
N ASN A 59 0.99 32.36 1.38
CA ASN A 59 2.25 32.61 2.06
C ASN A 59 2.01 33.47 3.30
N GLU A 60 2.49 33.00 4.44
CA GLU A 60 2.52 33.72 5.71
C GLU A 60 3.98 34.05 6.05
N SER A 61 4.21 35.18 6.72
CA SER A 61 5.55 35.54 7.21
C SER A 61 5.89 34.72 8.46
N ALA A 62 6.30 33.47 8.24
CA ALA A 62 6.77 32.55 9.29
C ALA A 62 8.16 31.99 8.93
N PRO A 63 8.96 31.52 9.91
CA PRO A 63 10.28 30.92 9.65
C PRO A 63 10.21 29.64 8.80
N PHE A 64 9.05 28.98 8.80
CA PHE A 64 8.73 27.83 7.96
C PHE A 64 7.36 28.06 7.34
N THR A 65 7.33 28.10 6.02
CA THR A 65 6.18 28.52 5.22
C THR A 65 5.53 27.34 4.51
N ALA A 66 4.32 27.55 4.00
CA ALA A 66 3.65 26.58 3.16
C ALA A 66 4.46 26.24 1.88
N TYR A 67 5.24 27.21 1.38
CA TYR A 67 6.13 27.01 0.25
C TYR A 67 7.23 25.98 0.56
N ASP A 68 7.83 26.03 1.76
CA ASP A 68 8.89 25.09 2.16
C ASP A 68 8.37 23.65 2.22
N ILE A 69 7.13 23.45 2.69
CA ILE A 69 6.47 22.14 2.70
C ILE A 69 6.25 21.64 1.26
N VAL A 70 5.77 22.52 0.36
CA VAL A 70 5.56 22.18 -1.05
C VAL A 70 6.87 21.82 -1.74
N GLU A 71 7.95 22.54 -1.44
CA GLU A 71 9.27 22.26 -1.99
C GLU A 71 9.82 20.92 -1.50
N ILE A 72 9.63 20.59 -0.21
CA ILE A 72 9.96 19.27 0.32
C ILE A 72 9.15 18.19 -0.40
N MET A 73 7.84 18.38 -0.58
CA MET A 73 6.99 17.42 -1.29
C MET A 73 7.44 17.20 -2.75
N ARG A 74 7.91 18.24 -3.44
CA ARG A 74 8.43 18.15 -4.81
C ARG A 74 9.75 17.38 -4.91
N ASN A 75 10.59 17.45 -3.87
CA ASN A 75 11.93 16.86 -3.87
C ASN A 75 12.02 15.50 -3.18
N VAL A 76 10.94 15.02 -2.55
CA VAL A 76 10.91 13.70 -1.91
C VAL A 76 10.85 12.59 -2.97
N THR A 77 11.95 11.85 -3.05
CA THR A 77 12.10 10.67 -3.91
C THR A 77 12.23 9.38 -3.09
N LEU A 78 11.60 8.30 -3.55
CA LEU A 78 11.83 6.94 -3.07
C LEU A 78 12.28 6.11 -4.27
N GLU A 79 13.41 5.41 -4.16
CA GLU A 79 13.92 4.53 -5.23
C GLU A 79 14.00 5.25 -6.60
N GLU A 80 14.60 6.46 -6.60
CA GLU A 80 14.75 7.32 -7.79
C GLU A 80 13.44 7.82 -8.43
N THR A 81 12.29 7.54 -7.80
CA THR A 81 10.96 7.97 -8.26
C THR A 81 10.40 9.06 -7.36
N ASN A 82 9.88 10.13 -7.94
CA ASN A 82 9.18 11.19 -7.19
C ASN A 82 7.89 10.63 -6.58
N LEU A 83 7.72 10.76 -5.27
CA LEU A 83 6.52 10.28 -4.57
C LEU A 83 5.30 11.16 -4.84
N PHE A 84 5.52 12.45 -5.11
CA PHE A 84 4.44 13.42 -5.29
C PHE A 84 4.63 14.21 -6.58
N ASN A 85 3.56 14.31 -7.36
CA ASN A 85 3.46 15.26 -8.45
C ASN A 85 2.59 16.43 -7.98
N VAL A 86 3.22 17.58 -7.73
CA VAL A 86 2.56 18.73 -7.11
C VAL A 86 2.07 19.72 -8.17
N LEU A 87 0.76 19.98 -8.18
CA LEU A 87 0.11 20.96 -9.04
C LEU A 87 -0.35 22.17 -8.23
N ASP A 88 0.14 23.36 -8.59
CA ASP A 88 -0.25 24.59 -7.91
C ASP A 88 -1.58 25.11 -8.42
N PHE A 89 -2.49 25.42 -7.51
CA PHE A 89 -3.76 26.07 -7.80
C PHE A 89 -3.84 27.45 -7.16
N LYS A 90 -4.44 28.41 -7.86
CA LYS A 90 -4.65 29.78 -7.37
C LYS A 90 -5.93 29.96 -6.56
N ASP A 91 -6.86 29.01 -6.65
CA ASP A 91 -8.16 29.07 -5.99
C ASP A 91 -8.58 27.68 -5.49
N GLU A 92 -9.24 27.66 -4.34
CA GLU A 92 -9.74 26.44 -3.68
C GLU A 92 -10.79 25.75 -4.56
N ASN A 93 -11.70 26.52 -5.18
CA ASN A 93 -12.78 25.95 -5.99
C ASN A 93 -12.24 25.25 -7.24
N SER A 94 -11.21 25.82 -7.85
CA SER A 94 -10.54 25.24 -9.02
C SER A 94 -9.86 23.92 -8.66
N ALA A 95 -9.17 23.86 -7.51
CA ALA A 95 -8.55 22.63 -7.03
C ALA A 95 -9.61 21.55 -6.71
N LEU A 96 -10.72 21.93 -6.06
CA LEU A 96 -11.81 21.00 -5.72
C LEU A 96 -12.54 20.47 -6.96
N GLU A 97 -12.67 21.26 -8.03
CA GLU A 97 -13.25 20.80 -9.29
C GLU A 97 -12.36 19.74 -9.96
N VAL A 98 -11.05 19.97 -9.99
CA VAL A 98 -10.09 19.01 -10.54
C VAL A 98 -10.05 17.73 -9.70
N LEU A 99 -10.17 17.82 -8.37
CA LEU A 99 -10.32 16.67 -7.48
C LEU A 99 -11.57 15.85 -7.78
N LYS A 100 -12.72 16.53 -7.95
CA LYS A 100 -13.99 15.86 -8.33
C LYS A 100 -13.92 15.21 -9.70
N SER A 101 -13.13 15.76 -10.62
CA SER A 101 -12.91 15.18 -11.95
C SER A 101 -12.03 13.92 -11.94
N GLY A 102 -11.39 13.60 -10.80
CA GLY A 102 -10.50 12.45 -10.65
C GLY A 102 -9.14 12.58 -11.32
N LYS A 103 -8.78 13.79 -11.77
CA LYS A 103 -7.47 14.10 -12.37
C LYS A 103 -6.34 14.22 -11.35
N ILE A 104 -6.68 14.47 -10.09
CA ILE A 104 -5.76 14.50 -8.95
C ILE A 104 -6.34 13.63 -7.84
N ASP A 105 -5.48 13.03 -7.03
CA ASP A 105 -5.88 12.07 -6.00
C ASP A 105 -6.14 12.73 -4.65
N ALA A 106 -5.47 13.86 -4.38
CA ALA A 106 -5.67 14.65 -3.17
C ALA A 106 -5.55 16.15 -3.45
N VAL A 107 -6.26 16.95 -2.64
CA VAL A 107 -6.02 18.39 -2.56
C VAL A 107 -5.68 18.76 -1.13
N VAL A 108 -4.58 19.49 -0.99
CA VAL A 108 -4.19 20.15 0.26
C VAL A 108 -4.74 21.57 0.22
N VAL A 109 -5.77 21.81 1.04
CA VAL A 109 -6.46 23.10 1.09
C VAL A 109 -5.93 23.89 2.28
N ARG A 110 -5.50 25.12 2.02
CA ARG A 110 -5.17 26.11 3.04
C ARG A 110 -4.08 25.59 3.98
N LEU A 111 -2.88 25.41 3.43
CA LEU A 111 -1.70 25.06 4.21
C LEU A 111 -1.31 26.27 5.08
N LYS A 112 -1.82 26.34 6.31
CA LYS A 112 -1.31 27.21 7.38
C LYS A 112 -0.53 26.34 8.35
N PHE A 113 0.59 26.84 8.88
CA PHE A 113 1.48 26.07 9.77
C PHE A 113 0.75 25.39 10.95
N ILE A 114 -0.37 25.97 11.40
CA ILE A 114 -1.16 25.49 12.54
C ILE A 114 -2.38 24.64 12.12
N TYR A 115 -2.88 24.80 10.88
CA TYR A 115 -4.08 24.10 10.41
C TYR A 115 -3.90 23.66 8.96
N THR A 116 -3.55 22.39 8.77
CA THR A 116 -3.54 21.73 7.46
C THR A 116 -4.77 20.85 7.33
N LEU A 117 -5.63 21.14 6.35
CA LEU A 117 -6.77 20.29 5.99
C LEU A 117 -6.44 19.51 4.71
N ILE A 118 -6.22 18.22 4.84
CA ILE A 118 -6.05 17.31 3.70
C ILE A 118 -7.42 16.72 3.36
N ARG A 119 -7.90 16.95 2.14
CA ARG A 119 -9.13 16.34 1.64
C ARG A 119 -8.75 15.33 0.55
N VAL A 120 -8.89 14.06 0.90
CA VAL A 120 -8.69 12.93 -0.03
C VAL A 120 -10.07 12.45 -0.48
N ILE A 121 -10.29 12.38 -1.79
CA ILE A 121 -11.45 11.66 -2.34
C ILE A 121 -10.93 10.31 -2.82
N PRO A 122 -11.39 9.18 -2.23
CA PRO A 122 -11.00 7.88 -2.72
C PRO A 122 -11.48 7.74 -4.17
N LYS A 123 -10.55 7.51 -5.08
CA LYS A 123 -10.86 7.16 -6.46
C LYS A 123 -11.55 5.81 -6.42
N THR A 124 -12.85 5.77 -6.69
CA THR A 124 -13.55 4.50 -6.89
C THR A 124 -12.87 3.77 -8.04
N ILE A 125 -12.22 2.67 -7.70
CA ILE A 125 -11.68 1.71 -8.65
C ILE A 125 -12.85 1.29 -9.54
N LYS A 126 -12.78 1.59 -10.84
CA LYS A 126 -13.69 1.03 -11.84
C LYS A 126 -13.22 -0.36 -12.21
#